data_AF-A0A3D4RPY1-F1
#
_entry.id   AF-A0A3D4RPY1-F1
#
_cell.length_a   1.000
_cell.length_b   1.000
_cell.length_c   1.000
_cell.angle_alpha   90.00
_cell.angle_beta   90.00
_cell.angle_gamma   90.00
#
_symmetry.space_group_name_H-M   'P 1'
#
loop_
_entity.id
_entity.type
_entity.pdbx_description
1 polymer ?
#
loop_
_entity_poly.entity_id
_entity_poly.type
_entity_poly.pdbx_seq_one_letter_code
_entity_poly.pdbx_strand_id
1 'polypeptide(L)'
;MKKNCLLLSLALMCSTVSFGQVIREAETSLVYYMPYTTLVFDIEYEEITEQKGPLYQYSERYLRTADIVKEDRTFYRLTGIHVRPVTSADTTRAFVVPFNEKYPSCSLLSLNKKGILLGVNSNNRHNGQPKKTVSQTETEQTQITKSSRPVPLLEEQLIANSTAKMAENTAKQIYRLRESRLNLLSGDVEHLPGDGLSIQLVLDEMNVQEDALTRLFVGQRSVTKCHKSIRFVPTAAMEDDVLFRFSLFSGVVAKDDMSGNPYYLTLVKYLPSYAPPAKGDEKLQAAKSPVCYNIPGKAHITLTDGERIWVDTTIDIAQWGIAVALPYSLFKNDTQVEFYPATGEIKSIRK
;
A
#
# COMPACT_ATOMS: atom_id res chain seq x y z
N MET A 1 47.72 -34.06 66.67
CA MET A 1 46.60 -33.19 67.11
C MET A 1 46.10 -32.47 65.86
N LYS A 2 45.03 -32.96 65.22
CA LYS A 2 43.62 -32.52 65.33
C LYS A 2 43.31 -31.16 64.66
N LYS A 3 42.51 -31.24 63.57
CA LYS A 3 41.31 -30.40 63.24
C LYS A 3 41.57 -28.92 62.88
N ASN A 4 40.90 -28.20 61.99
CA ASN A 4 39.72 -28.30 61.12
C ASN A 4 39.84 -27.11 60.11
N CYS A 5 39.57 -27.26 58.82
CA CYS A 5 38.30 -26.95 58.13
C CYS A 5 37.57 -25.65 58.59
N LEU A 6 37.56 -24.61 57.74
CA LEU A 6 36.38 -23.74 57.58
C LEU A 6 36.40 -23.04 56.19
N LEU A 7 35.46 -23.45 55.33
CA LEU A 7 35.00 -22.71 54.16
C LEU A 7 34.31 -21.42 54.61
N LEU A 8 34.58 -20.28 53.96
CA LEU A 8 33.70 -19.11 54.02
C LEU A 8 33.47 -18.54 52.63
N SER A 9 32.26 -18.76 52.15
CA SER A 9 31.64 -18.25 50.92
C SER A 9 31.61 -16.72 50.90
N LEU A 10 32.20 -16.11 49.87
CA LEU A 10 32.11 -14.67 49.62
C LEU A 10 30.83 -14.39 48.82
N ALA A 11 29.75 -14.05 49.52
CA ALA A 11 28.53 -13.52 48.93
C ALA A 11 28.76 -12.07 48.51
N LEU A 12 28.79 -11.83 47.20
CA LEU A 12 28.85 -10.51 46.58
C LEU A 12 27.48 -9.83 46.77
N MET A 13 27.33 -9.01 47.80
CA MET A 13 26.14 -8.19 48.03
C MET A 13 26.11 -7.05 46.99
N CYS A 14 25.30 -7.23 45.97
CA CYS A 14 24.88 -6.18 45.04
C CYS A 14 24.04 -5.17 45.83
N SER A 15 24.58 -3.97 46.06
CA SER A 15 23.84 -2.86 46.63
C SER A 15 22.92 -2.30 45.55
N THR A 16 21.65 -2.67 45.60
CA THR A 16 20.60 -2.04 44.82
C THR A 16 20.36 -0.64 45.36
N VAL A 17 20.83 0.36 44.62
CA VAL A 17 20.39 1.74 44.78
C VAL A 17 18.96 1.81 44.27
N SER A 18 17.99 1.64 45.17
CA SER A 18 16.60 1.95 44.89
C SER A 18 16.49 3.46 44.63
N PHE A 19 16.34 3.84 43.36
CA PHE A 19 15.76 5.14 43.02
C PHE A 19 14.33 5.14 43.58
N GLY A 20 14.15 5.74 44.76
CA GLY A 20 12.84 5.98 45.32
C GLY A 20 12.03 6.84 44.35
N GLN A 21 11.07 6.23 43.66
CA GLN A 21 9.98 6.99 43.07
C GLN A 21 9.19 7.58 44.23
N VAL A 22 9.35 8.89 44.45
CA VAL A 22 8.37 9.67 45.19
C VAL A 22 7.09 9.62 44.34
N ILE A 23 6.21 8.67 44.65
CA ILE A 23 4.84 8.68 44.15
C ILE A 23 4.18 9.86 44.87
N ARG A 24 4.21 11.03 44.23
CA ARG A 24 3.29 12.11 44.56
C ARG A 24 1.87 11.65 44.21
N GLU A 25 0.95 12.05 45.06
CA GLU A 25 -0.48 11.74 45.06
C GLU A 25 -1.11 11.75 43.66
N ALA A 26 -2.17 10.96 43.50
CA ALA A 26 -2.90 10.72 42.24
C ALA A 26 -3.48 12.01 41.62
N GLU A 27 -2.62 12.82 41.00
CA GLU A 27 -3.02 13.79 39.99
C GLU A 27 -3.43 12.98 38.76
N THR A 28 -4.72 12.93 38.49
CA THR A 28 -5.21 12.39 37.21
C THR A 28 -4.49 13.18 36.12
N SER A 29 -3.79 12.48 35.24
CA SER A 29 -3.06 13.10 34.14
C SER A 29 -3.32 12.30 32.87
N LEU A 30 -3.52 13.02 31.76
CA LEU A 30 -3.74 12.39 30.46
C LEU A 30 -2.44 12.43 29.64
N VAL A 31 -2.04 11.28 29.12
CA VAL A 31 -0.91 11.19 28.21
C VAL A 31 -1.43 11.15 26.77
N TYR A 32 -0.87 11.99 25.90
CA TYR A 32 -1.11 11.92 24.46
C TYR A 32 0.21 11.90 23.70
N TYR A 33 0.16 11.39 22.48
CA TYR A 33 1.31 11.22 21.60
C TYR A 33 1.20 12.16 20.40
N MET A 34 2.34 12.65 19.93
CA MET A 34 2.40 13.34 18.65
C MET A 34 2.25 12.36 17.49
N PRO A 35 1.76 12.81 16.33
CA PRO A 35 1.71 11.98 15.15
C PRO A 35 3.12 11.68 14.62
N TYR A 36 3.27 10.48 14.09
CA TYR A 36 4.46 9.97 13.42
C TYR A 36 4.09 9.57 11.99
N THR A 37 4.79 10.12 11.00
CA THR A 37 4.46 9.91 9.59
C THR A 37 5.35 8.82 9.00
N THR A 38 4.72 7.75 8.51
CA THR A 38 5.36 6.70 7.70
C THR A 38 4.86 6.83 6.27
N LEU A 39 5.77 6.83 5.30
CA LEU A 39 5.42 6.83 3.89
C LEU A 39 5.19 5.39 3.43
N VAL A 40 4.08 5.15 2.72
CA VAL A 40 3.80 3.87 2.09
C VAL A 40 3.81 4.08 0.58
N PHE A 41 4.70 3.38 -0.10
CA PHE A 41 4.79 3.33 -1.55
C PHE A 41 4.02 2.11 -2.04
N ASP A 42 2.91 2.34 -2.70
CA ASP A 42 2.09 1.32 -3.34
C ASP A 42 2.55 1.19 -4.79
N ILE A 43 3.13 0.04 -5.10
CA ILE A 43 3.72 -0.28 -6.40
C ILE A 43 2.77 -1.23 -7.12
N GLU A 44 2.26 -0.77 -8.25
CA GLU A 44 1.38 -1.54 -9.13
C GLU A 44 2.18 -2.02 -10.34
N TYR A 45 2.09 -3.31 -10.63
CA TYR A 45 2.74 -3.93 -11.77
C TYR A 45 1.93 -5.09 -12.31
N GLU A 46 2.17 -5.44 -13.57
CA GLU A 46 1.50 -6.54 -14.25
C GLU A 46 2.50 -7.67 -14.48
N GLU A 47 2.11 -8.89 -14.13
CA GLU A 47 2.75 -10.11 -14.60
C GLU A 47 2.09 -10.53 -15.91
N ILE A 48 2.88 -10.58 -16.97
CA ILE A 48 2.44 -10.94 -18.31
C ILE A 48 3.04 -12.29 -18.65
N THR A 49 2.19 -13.29 -18.77
CA THR A 49 2.58 -14.65 -19.15
C THR A 49 2.08 -14.91 -20.56
N GLU A 50 3.01 -15.19 -21.46
CA GLU A 50 2.75 -15.58 -22.83
C GLU A 50 3.08 -17.07 -22.98
N GLN A 51 2.10 -17.84 -23.43
CA GLN A 51 2.22 -19.27 -23.71
C GLN A 51 1.95 -19.50 -25.19
N LYS A 52 2.89 -20.14 -25.88
CA LYS A 52 2.74 -20.47 -27.30
C LYS A 52 1.67 -21.53 -27.49
N GLY A 53 0.90 -21.39 -28.56
CA GLY A 53 -0.07 -22.42 -28.95
C GLY A 53 0.67 -23.64 -29.51
N PRO A 54 0.22 -24.89 -29.25
CA PRO A 54 0.85 -26.09 -29.80
C PRO A 54 0.90 -26.11 -31.34
N LEU A 55 0.01 -25.36 -32.01
CA LEU A 55 -0.12 -25.30 -33.46
C LEU A 55 0.38 -23.96 -34.04
N TYR A 56 1.17 -23.18 -33.29
CA TYR A 56 1.58 -21.82 -33.68
C TYR A 56 2.28 -21.75 -35.04
N GLN A 57 3.04 -22.79 -35.41
CA GLN A 57 3.73 -22.86 -36.70
C GLN A 57 2.79 -22.87 -37.91
N TYR A 58 1.52 -23.23 -37.70
CA TYR A 58 0.52 -23.33 -38.76
C TYR A 58 -0.49 -22.17 -38.76
N SER A 59 -0.35 -21.21 -37.84
CA SER A 59 -1.25 -20.07 -37.66
C SER A 59 -1.37 -19.21 -38.92
N GLU A 60 -0.26 -18.80 -39.52
CA GLU A 60 -0.24 -17.99 -40.74
C GLU A 60 -0.85 -18.75 -41.93
N ARG A 61 -0.52 -20.03 -42.07
CA ARG A 61 -1.02 -20.88 -43.16
C ARG A 61 -2.54 -21.06 -43.11
N TYR A 62 -3.10 -21.33 -41.94
CA TYR A 62 -4.52 -21.70 -41.81
C TYR A 62 -5.42 -20.56 -41.37
N LEU A 63 -4.96 -19.66 -40.49
CA LEU A 63 -5.77 -18.56 -39.94
C LEU A 63 -5.38 -17.19 -40.50
N ARG A 64 -4.27 -17.09 -41.25
CA ARG A 64 -3.74 -15.83 -41.80
C ARG A 64 -3.45 -14.77 -40.73
N THR A 65 -3.07 -15.20 -39.53
CA THR A 65 -2.72 -14.30 -38.42
C THR A 65 -1.23 -14.40 -38.11
N ALA A 66 -0.56 -13.25 -38.09
CA ALA A 66 0.86 -13.13 -37.73
C ALA A 66 1.08 -12.67 -36.28
N ASP A 67 0.06 -12.11 -35.63
CA ASP A 67 0.08 -11.74 -34.22
C ASP A 67 -0.09 -13.01 -33.37
N ILE A 68 1.02 -13.69 -33.10
CA ILE A 68 1.08 -14.96 -32.38
C ILE A 68 2.19 -14.96 -31.33
N VAL A 69 1.96 -15.70 -30.25
CA VAL A 69 2.98 -16.03 -29.27
C VAL A 69 3.85 -17.16 -29.82
N LYS A 70 5.11 -16.86 -30.12
CA LYS A 70 6.08 -17.82 -30.67
C LYS A 70 6.83 -18.60 -29.58
N GLU A 71 7.01 -17.98 -28.42
CA GLU A 71 7.82 -18.52 -27.33
C GLU A 71 7.11 -18.33 -25.99
N ASP A 72 7.34 -19.27 -25.08
CA ASP A 72 6.83 -19.19 -23.72
C ASP A 72 7.70 -18.22 -22.93
N ARG A 73 7.11 -17.14 -22.42
CA ARG A 73 7.82 -16.16 -21.61
C ARG A 73 6.92 -15.54 -20.57
N THR A 74 7.51 -15.25 -19.42
CA THR A 74 6.89 -14.46 -18.37
C THR A 74 7.74 -13.22 -18.15
N PHE A 75 7.10 -12.06 -18.18
CA PHE A 75 7.77 -10.80 -17.89
C PHE A 75 6.85 -9.86 -17.11
N TYR A 76 7.47 -8.94 -16.40
CA TYR A 76 6.79 -8.00 -15.53
C TYR A 76 6.86 -6.60 -16.11
N ARG A 77 5.77 -5.86 -15.97
CA ARG A 77 5.67 -4.46 -16.41
C ARG A 77 5.18 -3.60 -15.27
N LEU A 78 5.97 -2.62 -14.88
CA LEU A 78 5.55 -1.61 -13.91
C LEU A 78 4.45 -0.73 -14.51
N THR A 79 3.32 -0.56 -13.81
CA THR A 79 2.18 0.23 -14.28
C THR A 79 2.06 1.56 -13.55
N GLY A 80 2.35 1.59 -12.25
CA GLY A 80 2.21 2.80 -11.45
C GLY A 80 2.90 2.70 -10.10
N ILE A 81 3.26 3.85 -9.55
CA ILE A 81 3.75 3.98 -8.19
C ILE A 81 3.02 5.14 -7.54
N HIS A 82 2.45 4.88 -6.37
CA HIS A 82 1.74 5.87 -5.58
C HIS A 82 2.36 5.97 -4.19
N VAL A 83 2.46 7.19 -3.67
CA VAL A 83 2.92 7.43 -2.30
C VAL A 83 1.77 7.95 -1.46
N ARG A 84 1.64 7.44 -0.24
CA ARG A 84 0.66 7.94 0.73
C ARG A 84 1.24 7.98 2.15
N PRO A 85 0.98 9.05 2.91
CA PRO A 85 1.38 9.13 4.31
C PRO A 85 0.41 8.32 5.18
N VAL A 86 0.96 7.54 6.11
CA VAL A 86 0.23 6.81 7.13
C VAL A 86 0.71 7.24 8.50
N THR A 87 -0.22 7.66 9.36
CA THR A 87 0.11 8.18 10.68
C THR A 87 0.00 7.12 11.77
N SER A 88 1.04 7.02 12.60
CA SER A 88 1.08 6.27 13.87
C SER A 88 1.34 7.22 15.04
N ALA A 89 1.19 6.73 16.28
CA ALA A 89 1.54 7.50 17.46
C ALA A 89 3.06 7.43 17.69
N ASP A 90 3.66 8.58 17.99
CA ASP A 90 5.08 8.70 18.32
C ASP A 90 5.29 8.49 19.83
N THR A 91 5.81 7.33 20.21
CA THR A 91 6.08 7.02 21.63
C THR A 91 7.22 7.85 22.21
N THR A 92 8.09 8.44 21.38
CA THR A 92 9.21 9.28 21.83
C THR A 92 8.76 10.71 22.16
N ARG A 93 7.67 11.18 21.53
CA ARG A 93 7.07 12.50 21.76
C ARG A 93 5.73 12.37 22.46
N ALA A 94 5.79 11.91 23.71
CA ALA A 94 4.66 11.86 24.63
C ALA A 94 4.57 13.13 25.48
N PHE A 95 3.36 13.65 25.65
CA PHE A 95 3.08 14.83 26.46
C PHE A 95 2.05 14.49 27.53
N VAL A 96 2.25 15.04 28.72
CA VAL A 96 1.39 14.81 29.89
C VAL A 96 0.61 16.07 30.17
N VAL A 97 -0.72 15.96 30.21
CA VAL A 97 -1.62 17.03 30.61
C VAL A 97 -2.11 16.76 32.03
N PRO A 98 -1.67 17.53 33.04
CA PRO A 98 -2.17 17.37 34.40
C PRO A 98 -3.59 17.97 34.51
N PHE A 99 -4.53 17.21 35.08
CA PHE A 99 -5.84 17.76 35.48
C PHE A 99 -5.64 18.50 36.81
N ASN A 100 -5.56 19.83 36.76
CA ASN A 100 -5.37 20.67 37.94
C ASN A 100 -6.44 21.78 37.96
N GLU A 101 -6.86 22.19 39.16
CA GLU A 101 -7.77 23.32 39.39
C GLU A 101 -7.30 24.64 38.76
N LYS A 102 -6.00 24.75 38.44
CA LYS A 102 -5.42 25.87 37.69
C LYS A 102 -5.84 25.94 36.21
N TYR A 103 -6.35 24.84 35.64
CA TYR A 103 -6.67 24.70 34.21
C TYR A 103 -8.07 24.06 33.97
N PRO A 104 -9.17 24.64 34.50
CA PRO A 104 -10.51 24.08 34.39
C PRO A 104 -11.02 24.01 32.93
N SER A 105 -10.49 24.87 32.06
CA SER A 105 -10.84 24.96 30.64
C SER A 105 -10.01 24.02 29.74
N CYS A 106 -9.27 23.07 30.29
CA CYS A 106 -8.70 21.93 29.54
C CYS A 106 -9.33 20.60 29.98
N SER A 107 -10.59 20.65 30.45
CA SER A 107 -11.25 19.51 31.09
C SER A 107 -11.61 18.39 30.13
N LEU A 108 -11.73 18.66 28.82
CA LEU A 108 -12.09 17.65 27.82
C LEU A 108 -11.03 17.56 26.72
N LEU A 109 -10.25 16.47 26.71
CA LEU A 109 -9.32 16.15 25.62
C LEU A 109 -9.87 14.99 24.81
N SER A 110 -9.98 15.19 23.50
CA SER A 110 -10.40 14.17 22.55
C SER A 110 -9.17 13.52 21.92
N LEU A 111 -9.00 12.22 22.12
CA LEU A 111 -7.91 11.41 21.54
C LEU A 111 -8.46 10.42 20.51
N ASN A 112 -7.66 10.07 19.51
CA ASN A 112 -7.98 8.95 18.63
C ASN A 112 -7.62 7.59 19.29
N LYS A 113 -8.00 6.48 18.65
CA LYS A 113 -7.68 5.11 19.14
C LYS A 113 -6.19 4.83 19.33
N LYS A 114 -5.31 5.63 18.71
CA LYS A 114 -3.85 5.52 18.82
C LYS A 114 -3.27 6.46 19.89
N GLY A 115 -4.09 7.23 20.60
CA GLY A 115 -3.65 8.21 21.61
C GLY A 115 -3.11 9.53 21.04
N ILE A 116 -3.42 9.86 19.78
CA ILE A 116 -3.07 11.15 19.16
C ILE A 116 -4.19 12.16 19.43
N LEU A 117 -3.80 13.41 19.71
CA LEU A 117 -4.72 14.51 20.00
C LEU A 117 -5.58 14.88 18.78
N LEU A 118 -6.91 14.90 18.98
CA LEU A 118 -7.91 15.35 17.99
C LEU A 118 -8.46 16.74 18.34
N GLY A 119 -8.59 17.05 19.63
CA GLY A 119 -9.07 18.36 20.06
C GLY A 119 -9.07 18.57 21.56
N VAL A 120 -9.18 19.83 21.96
CA VAL A 120 -9.44 20.30 23.33
C VAL A 120 -10.82 20.95 23.37
N ASN A 121 -11.65 20.56 24.34
CA ASN A 121 -13.05 20.93 24.54
C ASN A 121 -13.95 20.77 23.30
N SER A 122 -13.50 19.99 22.33
CA SER A 122 -14.26 19.68 21.12
C SER A 122 -14.98 18.35 21.31
N ASN A 123 -16.31 18.38 21.22
CA ASN A 123 -17.19 17.21 21.17
C ASN A 123 -17.07 16.46 19.84
N ASN A 124 -15.86 16.29 19.31
CA ASN A 124 -15.61 15.43 18.17
C ASN A 124 -15.68 13.98 18.62
N ARG A 125 -16.92 13.48 18.77
CA ARG A 125 -17.24 12.06 18.58
C ARG A 125 -16.96 11.73 17.13
N HIS A 126 -15.68 11.57 16.78
CA HIS A 126 -15.31 11.05 15.46
C HIS A 126 -15.76 9.58 15.43
N ASN A 127 -17.00 9.39 14.99
CA ASN A 127 -17.55 8.14 14.48
C ASN A 127 -16.88 7.86 13.12
N GLY A 128 -15.54 7.81 13.11
CA GLY A 128 -14.79 7.25 12.02
C GLY A 128 -14.85 5.74 12.18
N GLN A 129 -15.84 5.11 11.55
CA GLN A 129 -15.80 3.66 11.33
C GLN A 129 -14.39 3.31 10.84
N PRO A 130 -13.76 2.28 11.42
CA PRO A 130 -12.47 1.83 10.94
C PRO A 130 -12.69 1.31 9.52
N LYS A 131 -12.24 2.04 8.49
CA LYS A 131 -11.73 1.34 7.31
C LYS A 131 -10.58 0.50 7.83
N LYS A 132 -10.82 -0.81 7.93
CA LYS A 132 -9.83 -1.80 8.31
C LYS A 132 -8.67 -1.70 7.31
N THR A 133 -7.65 -0.89 7.62
CA THR A 133 -6.35 -1.03 6.97
C THR A 133 -5.64 -2.10 7.77
N VAL A 134 -5.88 -3.34 7.38
CA VAL A 134 -5.12 -4.48 7.86
C VAL A 134 -3.66 -4.22 7.46
N SER A 135 -2.80 -4.22 8.47
CA SER A 135 -1.37 -4.14 8.27
C SER A 135 -0.89 -5.53 7.95
N GLN A 136 -0.91 -5.89 6.67
CA GLN A 136 -0.27 -7.08 6.17
C GLN A 136 0.55 -6.68 4.93
N THR A 137 1.81 -7.11 4.91
CA THR A 137 2.60 -7.19 3.68
C THR A 137 2.00 -8.35 2.89
N GLU A 138 0.82 -8.13 2.32
CA GLU A 138 0.12 -9.11 1.51
C GLU A 138 0.21 -8.63 0.06
N THR A 139 0.96 -9.41 -0.72
CA THR A 139 0.89 -9.39 -2.18
C THR A 139 -0.54 -9.82 -2.55
N GLU A 140 -1.49 -8.89 -2.58
CA GLU A 140 -2.82 -9.16 -3.16
C GLU A 140 -2.64 -9.28 -4.68
N GLN A 141 -2.32 -10.50 -5.13
CA GLN A 141 -2.42 -10.87 -6.54
C GLN A 141 -3.91 -10.99 -6.86
N THR A 142 -4.50 -9.96 -7.47
CA THR A 142 -5.84 -10.09 -8.04
C THR A 142 -5.69 -10.85 -9.36
N GLN A 143 -5.74 -12.18 -9.27
CA GLN A 143 -5.72 -13.04 -10.45
C GLN A 143 -7.05 -12.91 -11.20
N ILE A 144 -7.06 -12.14 -12.28
CA ILE A 144 -8.09 -12.27 -13.32
C ILE A 144 -7.67 -13.46 -14.19
N THR A 145 -7.78 -14.67 -13.65
CA THR A 145 -7.68 -15.89 -14.45
C THR A 145 -8.98 -16.03 -15.22
N LYS A 146 -8.97 -15.64 -16.50
CA LYS A 146 -9.98 -16.17 -17.45
C LYS A 146 -9.92 -17.69 -17.30
N SER A 147 -11.00 -18.28 -16.82
CA SER A 147 -11.10 -19.71 -16.55
C SER A 147 -10.58 -20.50 -17.76
N SER A 148 -9.56 -21.33 -17.55
CA SER A 148 -9.03 -22.24 -18.55
C SER A 148 -10.03 -23.39 -18.73
N ARG A 149 -11.16 -23.12 -19.39
CA ARG A 149 -12.03 -24.21 -19.87
C ARG A 149 -11.19 -25.10 -20.81
N PRO A 150 -11.25 -26.42 -20.66
CA PRO A 150 -10.51 -27.34 -21.53
C PRO A 150 -10.93 -27.14 -22.99
N VAL A 151 -9.96 -27.20 -23.89
CA VAL A 151 -10.21 -27.01 -25.33
C VAL A 151 -11.08 -28.17 -25.84
N PRO A 152 -12.22 -27.90 -26.49
CA PRO A 152 -13.11 -28.95 -27.00
C PRO A 152 -12.52 -29.60 -28.25
N LEU A 153 -11.66 -30.59 -28.02
CA LEU A 153 -11.05 -31.39 -29.09
C LEU A 153 -12.00 -32.53 -29.51
N LEU A 154 -12.15 -32.70 -30.83
CA LEU A 154 -12.85 -33.82 -31.46
C LEU A 154 -11.98 -35.08 -31.49
N GLU A 155 -12.61 -36.24 -31.60
CA GLU A 155 -11.95 -37.54 -31.69
C GLU A 155 -10.91 -37.60 -32.82
N GLU A 156 -11.22 -37.03 -33.99
CA GLU A 156 -10.29 -36.94 -35.11
C GLU A 156 -9.00 -36.14 -34.81
N GLN A 157 -9.05 -35.18 -33.87
CA GLN A 157 -7.89 -34.42 -33.44
C GLN A 157 -7.06 -35.19 -32.41
N LEU A 158 -7.71 -35.98 -31.56
CA LEU A 158 -7.06 -36.81 -30.54
C LEU A 158 -6.32 -38.02 -31.16
N ILE A 159 -6.83 -38.54 -32.28
CA ILE A 159 -6.26 -39.71 -32.98
C ILE A 159 -5.33 -39.29 -34.14
N ALA A 160 -5.15 -37.99 -34.40
CA ALA A 160 -4.35 -37.51 -35.51
C ALA A 160 -2.87 -37.95 -35.40
N ASN A 161 -2.39 -38.67 -36.43
CA ASN A 161 -1.01 -39.18 -36.49
C ASN A 161 0.08 -38.10 -36.61
N SER A 162 -0.27 -36.83 -36.86
CA SER A 162 0.69 -35.72 -37.00
C SER A 162 0.11 -34.37 -36.58
N THR A 163 0.99 -33.46 -36.14
CA THR A 163 0.62 -32.08 -35.77
C THR A 163 0.07 -31.28 -36.94
N ALA A 164 0.55 -31.52 -38.16
CA ALA A 164 0.04 -30.89 -39.37
C ALA A 164 -1.41 -31.30 -39.66
N LYS A 165 -1.74 -32.59 -39.48
CA LYS A 165 -3.11 -33.08 -39.68
C LYS A 165 -4.05 -32.57 -38.59
N MET A 166 -3.58 -32.55 -37.35
CA MET A 166 -4.30 -31.92 -36.24
C MET A 166 -4.60 -30.45 -36.56
N ALA A 167 -3.61 -29.67 -37.01
CA ALA A 167 -3.81 -28.28 -37.42
C ALA A 167 -4.83 -28.11 -38.55
N GLU A 168 -4.77 -28.96 -39.58
CA GLU A 168 -5.75 -28.93 -40.68
C GLU A 168 -7.19 -29.16 -40.16
N ASN A 169 -7.39 -30.16 -39.31
CA ASN A 169 -8.70 -30.49 -38.75
C ASN A 169 -9.21 -29.40 -37.80
N THR A 170 -8.35 -28.87 -36.92
CA THR A 170 -8.69 -27.75 -36.02
C THR A 170 -9.06 -26.48 -36.80
N ALA A 171 -8.31 -26.15 -37.86
CA ALA A 171 -8.65 -25.02 -38.70
C ALA A 171 -10.02 -25.20 -39.38
N LYS A 172 -10.30 -26.39 -39.92
CA LYS A 172 -11.64 -26.69 -40.49
C LYS A 172 -12.75 -26.53 -39.46
N GLN A 173 -12.53 -26.93 -38.21
CA GLN A 173 -13.51 -26.76 -37.14
C GLN A 173 -13.76 -25.28 -36.83
N ILE A 174 -12.71 -24.45 -36.77
CA ILE A 174 -12.84 -22.99 -36.61
C ILE A 174 -13.68 -22.40 -37.76
N TYR A 175 -13.38 -22.77 -39.01
CA TYR A 175 -14.14 -22.27 -40.16
C TYR A 175 -15.60 -22.72 -40.14
N ARG A 176 -15.89 -23.97 -39.74
CA ARG A 176 -17.26 -24.46 -39.54
C ARG A 176 -18.00 -23.66 -38.47
N LEU A 177 -17.37 -23.37 -37.33
CA LEU A 177 -17.98 -22.53 -36.29
C LEU A 177 -18.30 -21.11 -36.80
N ARG A 178 -17.40 -20.51 -37.59
CA ARG A 178 -17.63 -19.20 -38.20
C ARG A 178 -18.79 -19.21 -39.19
N GLU A 179 -18.85 -20.21 -40.05
CA GLU A 179 -19.93 -20.41 -41.02
C GLU A 179 -21.27 -20.61 -40.31
N SER A 180 -21.34 -21.54 -39.35
CA SER A 180 -22.55 -21.77 -38.54
C SER A 180 -23.00 -20.50 -37.79
N ARG A 181 -22.06 -19.70 -37.27
CA ARG A 181 -22.38 -18.42 -36.61
C ARG A 181 -22.98 -17.42 -37.61
N LEU A 182 -22.43 -17.34 -38.82
CA LEU A 182 -22.97 -16.47 -39.88
C LEU A 182 -24.37 -16.92 -40.30
N ASN A 183 -24.60 -18.22 -40.48
CA ASN A 183 -25.91 -18.77 -40.84
C ASN A 183 -26.96 -18.51 -39.74
N LEU A 184 -26.58 -18.66 -38.46
CA LEU A 184 -27.45 -18.32 -37.33
C LEU A 184 -27.82 -16.84 -37.29
N LEU A 185 -26.89 -15.95 -37.63
CA LEU A 185 -27.13 -14.51 -37.68
C LEU A 185 -27.94 -14.08 -38.91
N SER A 186 -27.78 -14.75 -40.06
CA SER A 186 -28.56 -14.47 -41.27
C SER A 186 -29.97 -15.05 -41.23
N GLY A 187 -30.24 -15.98 -40.30
CA GLY A 187 -31.51 -16.70 -40.22
C GLY A 187 -31.61 -17.89 -41.18
N ASP A 188 -30.51 -18.26 -41.84
CA ASP A 188 -30.43 -19.40 -42.76
C ASP A 188 -30.23 -20.72 -41.99
N VAL A 189 -31.14 -21.01 -41.07
CA VAL A 189 -31.10 -22.24 -40.27
C VAL A 189 -32.48 -22.88 -40.21
N GLU A 190 -32.55 -24.18 -40.47
CA GLU A 190 -33.81 -24.93 -40.51
C GLU A 190 -34.57 -24.87 -39.17
N HIS A 191 -33.86 -24.76 -38.05
CA HIS A 191 -34.41 -24.77 -36.70
C HIS A 191 -33.80 -23.63 -35.86
N LEU A 192 -34.38 -22.44 -35.97
CA LEU A 192 -34.05 -21.32 -35.09
C LEU A 192 -34.60 -21.61 -33.67
N PRO A 193 -33.80 -21.41 -32.61
CA PRO A 193 -34.32 -21.40 -31.25
C PRO A 193 -35.44 -20.35 -31.13
N GLY A 194 -36.58 -20.72 -30.55
CA GLY A 194 -37.77 -19.87 -30.50
C GLY A 194 -37.67 -18.65 -29.57
N ASP A 195 -36.59 -18.52 -28.79
CA ASP A 195 -36.35 -17.41 -27.84
C ASP A 195 -35.00 -16.75 -28.11
N GLY A 196 -34.97 -15.41 -28.12
CA GLY A 196 -33.77 -14.60 -28.33
C GLY A 196 -32.68 -14.83 -27.29
N LEU A 197 -33.04 -15.17 -26.05
CA LEU A 197 -32.06 -15.52 -25.01
C LEU A 197 -31.32 -16.82 -25.31
N SER A 198 -32.02 -17.79 -25.92
CA SER A 198 -31.41 -19.07 -26.31
C SER A 198 -30.42 -18.89 -27.45
N ILE A 199 -30.74 -18.02 -28.41
CA ILE A 199 -29.83 -17.68 -29.51
C ILE A 199 -28.55 -17.04 -28.97
N GLN A 200 -28.66 -16.07 -28.05
CA GLN A 200 -27.48 -15.44 -27.43
C GLN A 200 -26.59 -16.45 -26.72
N LEU A 201 -27.16 -17.35 -25.92
CA LEU A 201 -26.40 -18.38 -25.23
C LEU A 201 -25.65 -19.31 -26.19
N VAL A 202 -26.29 -19.72 -27.30
CA VAL A 202 -25.65 -20.53 -28.34
C VAL A 202 -24.49 -19.77 -28.97
N LEU A 203 -24.68 -18.49 -29.32
CA LEU A 203 -23.63 -17.65 -29.90
C LEU A 203 -22.43 -17.49 -28.94
N ASP A 204 -22.70 -17.28 -27.65
CA ASP A 204 -21.67 -17.15 -26.62
C ASP A 204 -20.85 -18.44 -26.47
N GLU A 205 -21.50 -19.61 -26.43
CA GLU A 205 -20.79 -20.88 -26.39
C GLU A 205 -20.00 -21.15 -27.68
N MET A 206 -20.52 -20.79 -28.86
CA MET A 206 -19.76 -20.87 -30.12
C MET A 206 -18.52 -19.98 -30.10
N ASN A 207 -18.62 -18.77 -29.55
CA ASN A 207 -17.48 -17.86 -29.38
C ASN A 207 -16.44 -18.45 -28.43
N VAL A 208 -16.87 -19.02 -27.30
CA VAL A 208 -15.97 -19.69 -26.34
C VAL A 208 -15.25 -20.87 -26.99
N GLN A 209 -15.94 -21.67 -27.80
CA GLN A 209 -15.34 -22.79 -28.53
C GLN A 209 -14.36 -22.32 -29.61
N GLU A 210 -14.74 -21.31 -30.42
CA GLU A 210 -13.85 -20.74 -31.44
C GLU A 210 -12.58 -20.18 -30.80
N ASP A 211 -12.71 -19.42 -29.71
CA ASP A 211 -11.58 -18.87 -28.95
C ASP A 211 -10.66 -19.96 -28.43
N ALA A 212 -11.21 -21.03 -27.86
CA ALA A 212 -10.42 -22.14 -27.33
C ALA A 212 -9.60 -22.84 -28.42
N LEU A 213 -10.19 -23.07 -29.60
CA LEU A 213 -9.48 -23.65 -30.75
C LEU A 213 -8.46 -22.67 -31.34
N THR A 214 -8.79 -21.39 -31.40
CA THR A 214 -7.91 -20.33 -31.93
C THR A 214 -6.66 -20.15 -31.06
N ARG A 215 -6.78 -20.28 -29.72
CA ARG A 215 -5.65 -20.27 -28.79
C ARG A 215 -4.63 -21.37 -29.08
N LEU A 216 -5.04 -22.50 -29.67
CA LEU A 216 -4.08 -23.53 -30.09
C LEU A 216 -3.12 -23.04 -31.17
N PHE A 217 -3.53 -22.08 -32.00
CA PHE A 217 -2.71 -21.47 -33.04
C PHE A 217 -2.04 -20.18 -32.58
N VAL A 218 -2.77 -19.28 -31.94
CA VAL A 218 -2.25 -17.95 -31.59
C VAL A 218 -1.44 -17.97 -30.29
N GLY A 219 -1.70 -18.95 -29.42
CA GLY A 219 -1.24 -18.95 -28.03
C GLY A 219 -2.18 -18.15 -27.12
N GLN A 220 -1.76 -18.00 -25.87
CA GLN A 220 -2.50 -17.28 -24.85
C GLN A 220 -1.58 -16.29 -24.15
N ARG A 221 -2.11 -15.08 -23.92
CA ARG A 221 -1.51 -14.06 -23.06
C ARG A 221 -2.41 -13.84 -21.86
N SER A 222 -1.89 -14.10 -20.66
CA SER A 222 -2.55 -13.74 -19.41
C SER A 222 -1.85 -12.55 -18.77
N VAL A 223 -2.65 -11.63 -18.23
CA VAL A 223 -2.16 -10.46 -17.50
C VAL A 223 -2.71 -10.54 -16.09
N THR A 224 -1.83 -10.65 -15.11
CA THR A 224 -2.16 -10.66 -13.69
C THR A 224 -1.74 -9.33 -13.09
N LYS A 225 -2.66 -8.62 -12.45
CA LYS A 225 -2.34 -7.38 -11.73
C LYS A 225 -1.79 -7.72 -10.36
N CYS A 226 -0.62 -7.20 -10.07
CA CYS A 226 0.12 -7.40 -8.83
C CYS A 226 0.29 -6.05 -8.12
N HIS A 227 0.23 -6.09 -6.80
CA HIS A 227 0.40 -4.93 -5.94
C HIS A 227 1.37 -5.25 -4.81
N LYS A 228 2.30 -4.33 -4.53
CA LYS A 228 3.26 -4.44 -3.43
C LYS A 228 3.43 -3.11 -2.72
N SER A 229 3.23 -3.10 -1.40
CA SER A 229 3.45 -1.92 -0.58
C SER A 229 4.81 -1.97 0.13
N ILE A 230 5.59 -0.89 0.02
CA ILE A 230 6.84 -0.70 0.75
C ILE A 230 6.66 0.42 1.77
N ARG A 231 7.05 0.18 3.03
CA ARG A 231 6.98 1.17 4.10
C ARG A 231 8.33 1.80 4.32
N PHE A 232 8.37 3.12 4.33
CA PHE A 232 9.56 3.91 4.55
C PHE A 232 9.31 4.96 5.63
N VAL A 233 10.25 5.07 6.57
CA VAL A 233 10.17 6.01 7.68
C VAL A 233 11.16 7.15 7.43
N PRO A 234 10.70 8.36 7.13
CA PRO A 234 11.58 9.48 6.83
C PRO A 234 12.21 10.05 8.10
N THR A 235 13.37 9.51 8.50
CA THR A 235 14.13 9.99 9.67
C THR A 235 14.97 11.22 9.35
N ALA A 236 15.71 11.19 8.24
CA ALA A 236 16.58 12.26 7.78
C ALA A 236 16.31 12.61 6.31
N ALA A 237 16.75 13.81 5.88
CA ALA A 237 16.81 14.14 4.46
C ALA A 237 17.84 13.22 3.78
N MET A 238 17.54 12.79 2.56
CA MET A 238 18.40 11.89 1.80
C MET A 238 18.27 12.17 0.31
N GLU A 239 19.34 11.88 -0.41
CA GLU A 239 19.42 12.06 -1.86
C GLU A 239 19.83 10.72 -2.46
N ASP A 240 19.11 10.31 -3.50
CA ASP A 240 19.35 9.14 -4.33
C ASP A 240 19.53 7.80 -3.56
N ASP A 241 18.71 7.58 -2.52
CA ASP A 241 18.70 6.28 -1.81
C ASP A 241 17.85 5.25 -2.57
N VAL A 242 18.30 3.99 -2.62
CA VAL A 242 17.60 2.95 -3.38
C VAL A 242 16.45 2.39 -2.56
N LEU A 243 15.21 2.71 -2.95
CA LEU A 243 14.00 2.23 -2.26
C LEU A 243 13.70 0.77 -2.60
N PHE A 244 13.73 0.43 -3.89
CA PHE A 244 13.53 -0.93 -4.41
C PHE A 244 14.17 -1.09 -5.79
N ARG A 245 14.22 -2.32 -6.30
CA ARG A 245 14.61 -2.58 -7.68
C ARG A 245 13.50 -3.26 -8.46
N PHE A 246 13.37 -2.97 -9.75
CA PHE A 246 12.40 -3.63 -10.63
C PHE A 246 13.11 -4.45 -11.70
N SER A 247 12.79 -5.73 -11.80
CA SER A 247 13.31 -6.64 -12.82
C SER A 247 12.19 -7.04 -13.78
N LEU A 248 12.48 -7.05 -15.08
CA LEU A 248 11.57 -7.55 -16.09
C LEU A 248 11.26 -9.04 -15.92
N PHE A 249 12.09 -9.80 -15.20
CA PHE A 249 11.94 -11.25 -15.00
C PHE A 249 11.33 -11.63 -13.64
N SER A 250 11.38 -10.74 -12.65
CA SER A 250 10.96 -11.06 -11.27
C SER A 250 10.08 -9.99 -10.62
N GLY A 251 9.77 -8.91 -11.33
CA GLY A 251 8.96 -7.81 -10.83
C GLY A 251 9.70 -7.00 -9.77
N VAL A 252 9.04 -6.71 -8.64
CA VAL A 252 9.59 -5.86 -7.58
C VAL A 252 10.49 -6.65 -6.63
N VAL A 253 11.78 -6.35 -6.66
CA VAL A 253 12.84 -7.00 -5.88
C VAL A 253 13.36 -6.07 -4.78
N ALA A 254 14.04 -6.65 -3.78
CA ALA A 254 14.61 -5.91 -2.66
C ALA A 254 15.77 -4.99 -3.10
N LYS A 255 16.06 -3.98 -2.28
CA LYS A 255 17.14 -3.00 -2.49
C LYS A 255 18.55 -3.59 -2.56
N ASP A 256 18.76 -4.83 -2.12
CA ASP A 256 20.07 -5.49 -2.09
C ASP A 256 20.26 -6.43 -3.30
N ASP A 257 19.19 -6.72 -4.05
CA ASP A 257 19.23 -7.59 -5.21
C ASP A 257 19.60 -6.79 -6.46
N MET A 258 20.70 -7.16 -7.11
CA MET A 258 21.25 -6.45 -8.28
C MET A 258 20.66 -6.94 -9.61
N SER A 259 19.68 -7.85 -9.59
CA SER A 259 19.01 -8.38 -10.80
C SER A 259 17.98 -7.45 -11.44
N GLY A 260 17.71 -6.29 -10.84
CA GLY A 260 16.74 -5.30 -11.32
C GLY A 260 17.31 -3.89 -11.40
N ASN A 261 16.58 -3.00 -12.08
CA ASN A 261 16.91 -1.59 -12.19
C ASN A 261 16.54 -0.85 -10.88
N PRO A 262 17.41 0.00 -10.34
CA PRO A 262 17.19 0.70 -9.08
C PRO A 262 16.22 1.88 -9.22
N TYR A 263 15.29 1.99 -8.26
CA TYR A 263 14.42 3.14 -8.10
C TYR A 263 14.91 4.00 -6.94
N TYR A 264 15.35 5.21 -7.27
CA TYR A 264 15.98 6.17 -6.36
C TYR A 264 14.95 7.09 -5.73
N LEU A 265 14.99 7.19 -4.41
CA LEU A 265 14.15 8.04 -3.59
C LEU A 265 14.99 9.21 -3.05
N THR A 266 14.57 10.42 -3.41
CA THR A 266 15.14 11.66 -2.91
C THR A 266 14.10 12.38 -2.06
N LEU A 267 14.54 12.83 -0.89
CA LEU A 267 13.70 13.38 0.16
C LEU A 267 14.30 14.69 0.68
N VAL A 268 13.76 15.80 0.20
CA VAL A 268 14.23 17.14 0.58
C VAL A 268 13.36 17.69 1.71
N LYS A 269 14.01 18.04 2.82
CA LYS A 269 13.35 18.63 4.00
C LYS A 269 13.24 20.14 3.86
N TYR A 270 12.02 20.65 3.96
CA TYR A 270 11.69 22.06 4.08
C TYR A 270 11.11 22.31 5.47
N LEU A 271 11.84 23.02 6.33
CA LEU A 271 11.25 23.53 7.55
C LEU A 271 10.35 24.73 7.21
N PRO A 272 9.14 24.82 7.79
CA PRO A 272 8.38 26.06 7.73
C PRO A 272 9.20 27.17 8.41
N SER A 273 9.19 28.36 7.80
CA SER A 273 9.76 29.57 8.41
C SER A 273 8.89 29.96 9.61
N TYR A 274 9.12 29.32 10.76
CA TYR A 274 8.54 29.73 12.02
C TYR A 274 9.38 30.88 12.59
N ALA A 275 8.86 32.10 12.51
CA ALA A 275 9.37 33.20 13.31
C ALA A 275 8.77 33.04 14.71
N PRO A 276 9.54 32.65 15.74
CA PRO A 276 9.03 32.68 17.10
C PRO A 276 8.59 34.12 17.42
N PRO A 277 7.50 34.32 18.19
CA PRO A 277 7.14 35.65 18.67
C PRO A 277 8.37 36.24 19.39
N ALA A 278 8.69 37.49 19.05
CA ALA A 278 9.91 38.17 19.45
C ALA A 278 10.23 37.96 20.95
N LYS A 279 11.50 37.64 21.21
CA LYS A 279 12.13 37.45 22.53
C LYS A 279 11.58 38.40 23.59
N GLY A 280 10.60 37.92 24.34
CA GLY A 280 10.03 38.59 25.51
C GLY A 280 9.82 37.63 26.68
N ASP A 281 9.35 36.40 26.42
CA ASP A 281 8.91 35.49 27.49
C ASP A 281 9.26 34.00 27.24
N GLU A 282 10.38 33.69 26.59
CA GLU A 282 10.76 32.30 26.30
C GLU A 282 10.95 31.44 27.56
N LYS A 283 11.25 32.05 28.72
CA LYS A 283 11.36 31.33 30.01
C LYS A 283 10.04 31.23 30.78
N LEU A 284 8.96 31.89 30.36
CA LEU A 284 7.68 31.87 31.09
C LEU A 284 6.52 31.21 30.34
N GLN A 285 6.57 31.10 29.01
CA GLN A 285 5.48 30.52 28.21
C GLN A 285 5.69 29.02 27.90
N ALA A 286 6.92 28.55 27.77
CA ALA A 286 7.20 27.12 27.56
C ALA A 286 7.01 26.25 28.82
N ALA A 287 7.00 26.86 30.00
CA ALA A 287 6.97 26.14 31.29
C ALA A 287 5.56 25.97 31.90
N LYS A 288 4.49 26.51 31.29
CA LYS A 288 3.15 26.58 31.93
C LYS A 288 1.95 26.33 31.01
N SER A 289 2.17 25.75 29.84
CA SER A 289 1.06 25.42 28.93
C SER A 289 0.70 23.93 29.03
N PRO A 290 -0.58 23.59 29.25
CA PRO A 290 -1.00 22.19 29.42
C PRO A 290 -0.98 21.39 28.12
N VAL A 291 -1.03 22.03 26.94
CA VAL A 291 -1.17 21.34 25.65
C VAL A 291 -0.18 21.90 24.61
N CYS A 292 0.45 20.99 23.88
CA CYS A 292 1.36 21.27 22.77
C CYS A 292 0.71 20.79 21.45
N TYR A 293 1.08 21.43 20.36
CA TYR A 293 0.70 21.03 19.00
C TYR A 293 1.95 20.98 18.12
N ASN A 294 1.84 20.31 16.97
CA ASN A 294 2.95 20.15 16.05
C ASN A 294 2.76 21.05 14.83
N ILE A 295 3.77 21.84 14.49
CA ILE A 295 3.85 22.51 13.19
C ILE A 295 4.67 21.57 12.29
N PRO A 296 4.05 20.84 11.34
CA PRO A 296 4.73 19.81 10.56
C PRO A 296 5.80 20.41 9.63
N GLY A 297 6.86 19.63 9.37
CA GLY A 297 7.82 19.95 8.31
C GLY A 297 7.26 19.56 6.95
N LYS A 298 7.61 20.27 5.89
CA LYS A 298 7.29 19.87 4.52
C LYS A 298 8.41 19.01 3.95
N ALA A 299 8.06 17.97 3.22
CA ALA A 299 9.00 17.10 2.55
C ALA A 299 8.64 17.02 1.08
N HIS A 300 9.59 17.32 0.21
CA HIS A 300 9.45 17.07 -1.21
C HIS A 300 10.02 15.69 -1.52
N ILE A 301 9.19 14.84 -2.12
CA ILE A 301 9.45 13.43 -2.36
C ILE A 301 9.51 13.23 -3.86
N THR A 302 10.67 12.81 -4.35
CA THR A 302 10.88 12.48 -5.75
C THR A 302 11.36 11.04 -5.87
N LEU A 303 10.67 10.24 -6.67
CA LEU A 303 11.06 8.85 -6.99
C LEU A 303 11.38 8.75 -8.48
N THR A 304 12.59 8.30 -8.79
CA THR A 304 13.10 8.24 -10.17
C THR A 304 13.70 6.87 -10.49
N ASP A 305 13.63 6.47 -11.77
CA ASP A 305 14.31 5.28 -12.32
C ASP A 305 15.57 5.69 -13.11
N GLY A 306 16.17 6.83 -12.76
CA GLY A 306 17.28 7.47 -13.50
C GLY A 306 16.87 8.22 -14.78
N GLU A 307 15.90 7.69 -15.54
CA GLU A 307 15.42 8.34 -16.77
C GLU A 307 14.11 9.12 -16.57
N ARG A 308 13.18 8.54 -15.81
CA ARG A 308 11.83 9.07 -15.61
C ARG A 308 11.52 9.27 -14.14
N ILE A 309 10.82 10.37 -13.84
CA ILE A 309 10.23 10.64 -12.53
C ILE A 309 8.86 9.97 -12.46
N TRP A 310 8.68 9.10 -11.47
CA TRP A 310 7.44 8.36 -11.23
C TRP A 310 6.54 9.04 -10.21
N VAL A 311 7.14 9.60 -9.17
CA VAL A 311 6.45 10.32 -8.11
C VAL A 311 7.17 11.63 -7.89
N ASP A 312 6.40 12.71 -7.88
CA ASP A 312 6.86 14.04 -7.50
C ASP A 312 5.74 14.68 -6.67
N THR A 313 5.90 14.72 -5.34
CA THR A 313 4.85 15.22 -4.44
C THR A 313 5.46 15.86 -3.20
N THR A 314 4.78 16.88 -2.68
CA THR A 314 5.12 17.48 -1.39
C THR A 314 4.15 17.00 -0.32
N ILE A 315 4.67 16.45 0.79
CA ILE A 315 3.89 15.88 1.89
C ILE A 315 4.33 16.50 3.23
N ASP A 316 3.37 16.72 4.13
CA ASP A 316 3.65 17.16 5.49
C ASP A 316 4.08 15.98 6.38
N ILE A 317 5.27 16.09 6.99
CA ILE A 317 5.88 15.08 7.84
C ILE A 317 5.93 15.58 9.28
N ALA A 318 5.25 14.85 10.17
CA ALA A 318 5.09 15.26 11.56
C ALA A 318 6.42 15.23 12.36
N GLN A 319 7.32 14.26 12.13
CA GLN A 319 8.59 14.18 12.85
C GLN A 319 9.61 15.28 12.49
N TRP A 320 9.42 15.94 11.35
CA TRP A 320 10.30 17.03 10.90
C TRP A 320 9.85 18.41 11.39
N GLY A 321 8.68 18.45 12.02
CA GLY A 321 8.09 19.64 12.61
C GLY A 321 8.66 20.02 13.98
N ILE A 322 8.13 21.11 14.52
CA ILE A 322 8.46 21.61 15.86
C ILE A 322 7.20 21.53 16.72
N ALA A 323 7.35 21.02 17.94
CA ALA A 323 6.29 21.06 18.94
C ALA A 323 6.23 22.46 19.58
N VAL A 324 5.08 23.12 19.47
CA VAL A 324 4.83 24.45 20.03
C VAL A 324 3.77 24.36 21.10
N ALA A 325 4.00 25.03 22.22
CA ALA A 325 3.04 25.11 23.31
C ALA A 325 1.89 26.08 22.97
N LEU A 326 0.64 25.70 23.26
CA LEU A 326 -0.49 26.61 23.12
C LEU A 326 -0.46 27.68 24.21
N PRO A 327 -0.64 28.98 23.90
CA PRO A 327 -0.58 30.02 24.91
C PRO A 327 -1.72 29.89 25.93
N TYR A 328 -1.39 30.07 27.21
CA TYR A 328 -2.31 29.94 28.33
C TYR A 328 -3.57 30.82 28.22
N SER A 329 -3.46 31.98 27.57
CA SER A 329 -4.59 32.89 27.35
C SER A 329 -5.76 32.27 26.58
N LEU A 330 -5.53 31.23 25.76
CA LEU A 330 -6.59 30.54 25.03
C LEU A 330 -7.44 29.66 25.93
N PHE A 331 -6.88 29.13 27.01
CA PHE A 331 -7.56 28.26 27.96
C PHE A 331 -8.12 29.02 29.18
N LYS A 332 -8.25 30.34 29.10
CA LYS A 332 -9.01 31.12 30.09
C LYS A 332 -10.50 31.17 29.78
N ASN A 333 -10.85 30.99 28.51
CA ASN A 333 -12.22 30.94 28.01
C ASN A 333 -12.52 29.50 27.56
N ASP A 334 -13.79 29.14 27.39
CA ASP A 334 -14.22 27.79 26.97
C ASP A 334 -13.95 27.52 25.47
N THR A 335 -12.72 27.80 25.05
CA THR A 335 -12.25 27.78 23.67
C THR A 335 -12.04 26.34 23.23
N GLN A 336 -12.62 26.00 22.07
CA GLN A 336 -12.47 24.71 21.41
C GLN A 336 -11.32 24.77 20.41
N VAL A 337 -10.40 23.82 20.50
CA VAL A 337 -9.28 23.68 19.56
C VAL A 337 -9.38 22.33 18.87
N GLU A 338 -9.31 22.31 17.55
CA GLU A 338 -9.27 21.09 16.75
C GLU A 338 -7.89 20.91 16.11
N PHE A 339 -7.42 19.67 16.05
CA PHE A 339 -6.14 19.32 15.43
C PHE A 339 -6.32 18.35 14.27
N TYR A 340 -5.40 18.42 13.30
CA TYR A 340 -5.29 17.39 12.28
C TYR A 340 -4.61 16.14 12.86
N PRO A 341 -5.26 14.97 12.87
CA PRO A 341 -4.66 13.75 13.41
C PRO A 341 -3.44 13.28 12.63
N ALA A 342 -3.31 13.68 11.36
CA ALA A 342 -2.24 13.25 10.48
C ALA A 342 -0.91 13.99 10.73
N THR A 343 -0.99 15.29 11.03
CA THR A 343 0.17 16.20 11.13
C THR A 343 0.35 16.79 12.52
N GLY A 344 -0.72 16.85 13.33
CA GLY A 344 -0.72 17.44 14.67
C GLY A 344 -0.87 18.96 14.66
N GLU A 345 -1.16 19.55 13.50
CA GLU A 345 -1.36 20.98 13.32
C GLU A 345 -2.74 21.43 13.81
N ILE A 346 -2.85 22.69 14.23
CA ILE A 346 -4.13 23.31 14.58
C ILE A 346 -4.96 23.46 13.31
N LYS A 347 -6.14 22.84 13.30
CA LYS A 347 -7.13 22.97 12.24
C LYS A 347 -7.99 24.20 12.41
N SER A 348 -8.51 24.42 13.62
CA SER A 348 -9.35 25.58 13.92
C SER A 348 -9.36 25.88 15.42
N ILE A 349 -9.59 27.15 15.75
CA ILE A 349 -9.78 27.64 17.11
C ILE A 349 -11.14 28.36 17.12
N ARG A 350 -12.06 27.92 17.98
CA ARG A 350 -13.38 28.54 18.19
C ARG A 350 -13.48 29.00 19.64
N LYS A 351 -13.88 30.25 19.85
CA LYS A 351 -14.04 30.84 21.19
C LYS A 351 -15.45 30.69 21.71
#